data_AF-A0A139WQG2-F1
#
_entry.id   AF-A0A139WQG2-F1
#
_cell.length_a   1.000
_cell.length_b   1.000
_cell.length_c   1.000
_cell.angle_alpha   90.00
_cell.angle_beta   90.00
_cell.angle_gamma   90.00
#
_symmetry.space_group_name_H-M   'P 1'
#
loop_
_entity.id
_entity.type
_entity.pdbx_description
1 polymer ?
#
loop_
_entity_poly.entity_id
_entity_poly.type
_entity_poly.pdbx_seq_one_letter_code
_entity_poly.pdbx_strand_id
1 'polypeptide(L)'
;MRSIQKQQQIELIIQKARQENFTDEEKAIFDDFIVEAGVKNPAKMTEASADAFIRYLNSCDASNEFVANVVNRLAQVAPAHIMTKILLSDNDGDGVPLYQELRLGTKATEYDTPSEIAAARQRQYPFFPSRDSDMEL
;
A
#
# COMPACT_ATOMS: atom_id res chain seq x y z
N MET A 1 14.24 -9.94 17.23
CA MET A 1 14.09 -8.47 17.36
C MET A 1 13.62 -7.78 16.08
N ARG A 2 14.17 -8.04 14.88
CA ARG A 2 13.70 -7.40 13.62
C ARG A 2 12.22 -7.65 13.26
N SER A 3 11.65 -8.82 13.57
CA SER A 3 10.24 -9.12 13.24
C SER A 3 9.24 -8.29 14.05
N ILE A 4 9.53 -8.03 15.33
CA ILE A 4 8.67 -7.24 16.21
C ILE A 4 8.61 -5.77 15.74
N GLN A 5 9.75 -5.20 15.33
CA GLN A 5 9.80 -3.84 14.80
C GLN A 5 9.03 -3.70 13.47
N LYS A 6 9.11 -4.70 12.58
CA LYS A 6 8.33 -4.72 11.33
C LYS A 6 6.82 -4.80 11.60
N GLN A 7 6.41 -5.66 12.55
CA GLN A 7 5.01 -5.80 12.93
C GLN A 7 4.44 -4.50 13.51
N GLN A 8 5.17 -3.84 14.40
CA GLN A 8 4.78 -2.53 14.96
C GLN A 8 4.66 -1.45 13.88
N GLN A 9 5.58 -1.44 12.90
CA GLN A 9 5.52 -0.50 11.80
C GLN A 9 4.24 -0.70 10.97
N ILE A 10 3.89 -1.95 10.64
CA ILE A 10 2.67 -2.28 9.89
C ILE A 10 1.41 -1.89 10.66
N GLU A 11 1.36 -2.19 11.96
CA GLU A 11 0.23 -1.80 12.80
C GLU A 11 0.03 -0.28 12.81
N LEU A 12 1.12 0.49 12.86
CA LEU A 12 1.06 1.95 12.78
C LEU A 12 0.52 2.42 11.41
N ILE A 13 0.94 1.78 10.31
CA ILE A 13 0.44 2.08 8.96
C ILE A 13 -1.07 1.87 8.90
N ILE A 14 -1.55 0.71 9.36
CA ILE A 14 -2.98 0.38 9.37
C ILE A 14 -3.77 1.36 10.26
N GLN A 15 -3.23 1.74 11.41
CA GLN A 15 -3.86 2.72 12.30
C GLN A 15 -3.96 4.10 11.66
N LYS A 16 -2.91 4.57 10.97
CA LYS A 16 -2.92 5.86 10.26
C LYS A 16 -3.90 5.87 9.09
N ALA A 17 -3.95 4.79 8.31
CA ALA A 17 -4.90 4.67 7.21
C ALA A 17 -6.35 4.87 7.66
N ARG A 18 -6.71 4.36 8.85
CA ARG A 18 -8.04 4.53 9.46
C ARG A 18 -8.37 5.95 9.91
N GLN A 19 -7.37 6.83 10.01
CA GLN A 19 -7.54 8.23 10.36
C GLN A 19 -7.67 9.12 9.12
N GLU A 20 -7.32 8.61 7.93
CA GLU A 20 -7.48 9.36 6.70
C GLU A 20 -8.94 9.46 6.26
N ASN A 21 -9.29 10.64 5.76
CA ASN A 21 -10.61 10.95 5.26
C ASN A 21 -10.56 11.10 3.75
N PHE A 22 -10.87 10.02 3.04
CA PHE A 22 -11.20 10.07 1.62
C PHE A 22 -12.59 10.67 1.42
N THR A 23 -12.79 11.40 0.32
CA THR A 23 -14.13 11.78 -0.14
C THR A 23 -14.90 10.53 -0.59
N ASP A 24 -16.21 10.64 -0.76
CA ASP A 24 -17.01 9.50 -1.19
C ASP A 24 -16.71 9.12 -2.65
N GLU A 25 -16.34 10.08 -3.49
CA GLU A 25 -15.88 9.84 -4.86
C GLU A 25 -14.55 9.07 -4.89
N GLU A 26 -13.57 9.48 -4.06
CA GLU A 26 -12.29 8.79 -3.94
C GLU A 26 -12.49 7.34 -3.46
N LYS A 27 -13.33 7.13 -2.44
CA LYS A 27 -13.68 5.80 -1.96
C LYS A 27 -14.30 4.95 -3.08
N ALA A 28 -15.21 5.52 -3.87
CA ALA A 28 -15.85 4.78 -4.96
C ALA A 28 -14.84 4.31 -6.00
N ILE A 29 -13.90 5.17 -6.41
CA ILE A 29 -12.83 4.81 -7.35
C ILE A 29 -12.00 3.63 -6.83
N PHE A 30 -11.58 3.70 -5.57
CA PHE A 30 -10.75 2.65 -4.98
C PHE A 30 -11.54 1.37 -4.70
N ASP A 31 -12.80 1.48 -4.25
CA ASP A 31 -13.68 0.35 -4.00
C ASP A 31 -14.00 -0.39 -5.32
N ASP A 32 -14.22 0.32 -6.43
CA ASP A 32 -14.41 -0.28 -7.76
C ASP A 32 -13.19 -1.10 -8.18
N PHE A 33 -11.98 -0.56 -8.02
CA PHE A 33 -10.74 -1.29 -8.31
C PHE A 33 -10.59 -2.55 -7.43
N ILE A 34 -10.91 -2.46 -6.14
CA ILE A 34 -10.88 -3.59 -5.21
C ILE A 34 -11.89 -4.68 -5.62
N VAL A 35 -13.07 -4.28 -6.10
CA VAL A 35 -14.08 -5.21 -6.61
C VAL A 35 -13.64 -5.88 -7.92
N GLU A 36 -13.01 -5.16 -8.84
CA GLU A 36 -12.43 -5.71 -10.08
C GLU A 36 -11.37 -6.78 -9.78
N ALA A 37 -10.58 -6.58 -8.72
CA ALA A 37 -9.64 -7.58 -8.21
C ALA A 37 -10.31 -8.83 -7.58
N GLY A 38 -11.64 -8.90 -7.58
CA GLY A 38 -12.44 -10.01 -7.05
C GLY A 38 -12.80 -9.88 -5.58
N VAL A 39 -12.49 -8.76 -4.92
CA VAL A 39 -12.76 -8.53 -3.49
C VAL A 39 -14.09 -7.80 -3.31
N LYS A 40 -15.19 -8.57 -3.26
CA LYS A 40 -16.55 -8.01 -3.13
C LYS A 40 -16.86 -7.39 -1.77
N ASN A 41 -16.22 -7.88 -0.71
CA ASN A 41 -16.41 -7.37 0.65
C ASN A 41 -15.04 -7.33 1.35
N PRO A 42 -14.36 -6.18 1.33
CA PRO A 42 -13.04 -6.02 1.95
C PRO A 42 -13.00 -6.43 3.42
N ALA A 43 -14.06 -6.15 4.19
CA ALA A 43 -14.15 -6.51 5.61
C ALA A 43 -14.22 -8.02 5.87
N LYS A 44 -14.52 -8.81 4.84
CA LYS A 44 -14.54 -10.28 4.88
C LYS A 44 -13.45 -10.91 4.01
N MET A 45 -12.40 -10.15 3.66
CA MET A 45 -11.28 -10.73 2.92
C MET A 45 -10.70 -11.94 3.66
N THR A 46 -10.36 -12.95 2.86
CA THR A 46 -9.60 -14.13 3.24
C THR A 46 -8.18 -14.00 2.71
N GLU A 47 -7.27 -14.87 3.16
CA GLU A 47 -5.92 -14.93 2.60
C GLU A 47 -5.95 -15.21 1.09
N ALA A 48 -6.85 -16.09 0.62
CA ALA A 48 -6.98 -16.41 -0.80
C ALA A 48 -7.42 -15.20 -1.64
N SER A 49 -8.36 -14.39 -1.14
CA SER A 49 -8.75 -13.14 -1.82
C SER A 49 -7.65 -12.07 -1.74
N ALA A 50 -6.82 -12.10 -0.70
CA ALA A 50 -5.64 -11.24 -0.62
C ALA A 50 -4.59 -11.65 -1.67
N ASP A 51 -4.33 -12.94 -1.85
CA ASP A 51 -3.42 -13.45 -2.88
C ASP A 51 -3.94 -13.15 -4.30
N ALA A 52 -5.25 -13.16 -4.50
CA ALA A 52 -5.86 -12.72 -5.76
C ALA A 52 -5.65 -11.22 -5.98
N PHE A 53 -5.91 -10.40 -4.95
CA PHE A 53 -5.71 -8.96 -5.00
C PHE A 53 -4.25 -8.55 -5.27
N ILE A 54 -3.28 -9.18 -4.60
CA ILE A 54 -1.84 -8.95 -4.82
C ILE A 54 -1.45 -9.25 -6.27
N ARG A 55 -1.93 -10.37 -6.81
CA ARG A 55 -1.68 -10.72 -8.22
C ARG A 55 -2.34 -9.74 -9.19
N TYR A 56 -3.53 -9.26 -8.86
CA TYR A 56 -4.21 -8.25 -9.67
C TYR A 56 -3.44 -6.93 -9.68
N LEU A 57 -3.04 -6.43 -8.50
CA LEU A 57 -2.18 -5.25 -8.39
C LEU A 57 -0.94 -5.35 -9.28
N ASN A 58 -0.21 -6.46 -9.20
CA ASN A 58 1.00 -6.67 -10.00
C ASN A 58 0.72 -6.79 -11.52
N SER A 59 -0.52 -7.10 -11.92
CA SER A 59 -0.91 -7.14 -13.33
C SER A 59 -1.38 -5.80 -13.89
N CYS A 60 -1.59 -4.81 -13.01
CA CYS A 60 -2.03 -3.48 -13.39
C CYS A 60 -0.83 -2.56 -13.60
N ASP A 61 -0.87 -1.77 -14.67
CA ASP A 61 0.05 -0.65 -14.89
C ASP A 61 -0.44 0.58 -14.11
N ALA A 62 -0.45 0.46 -12.77
CA ALA A 62 -0.94 1.49 -11.86
C ALA A 62 0.21 2.33 -11.31
N SER A 63 0.00 3.62 -11.15
CA SER A 63 0.99 4.47 -10.48
C SER A 63 1.13 4.10 -9.00
N ASN A 64 2.32 4.29 -8.43
CA ASN A 64 2.57 4.08 -7.00
C ASN A 64 1.61 4.86 -6.09
N GLU A 65 1.25 6.08 -6.48
CA GLU A 65 0.28 6.89 -5.73
C GLU A 65 -1.11 6.23 -5.72
N PHE A 66 -1.56 5.73 -6.87
CA PHE A 66 -2.80 4.99 -6.95
C PHE A 66 -2.76 3.72 -6.10
N VAL A 67 -1.69 2.93 -6.20
CA VAL A 67 -1.48 1.73 -5.38
C VAL A 67 -1.49 2.07 -3.89
N ALA A 68 -0.82 3.15 -3.48
CA ALA A 68 -0.81 3.61 -2.09
C ALA A 68 -2.23 3.93 -1.59
N ASN A 69 -3.01 4.67 -2.38
CA ASN A 69 -4.37 5.06 -2.01
C ASN A 69 -5.33 3.86 -1.96
N VAL A 70 -5.23 2.92 -2.90
CA VAL A 70 -6.01 1.66 -2.86
C VAL A 70 -5.66 0.85 -1.61
N VAL A 71 -4.38 0.68 -1.30
CA VAL A 71 -3.92 -0.07 -0.13
C VAL A 71 -4.35 0.62 1.17
N ASN A 72 -4.31 1.96 1.21
CA ASN A 72 -4.77 2.76 2.32
C ASN A 72 -6.28 2.62 2.53
N ARG A 73 -7.07 2.75 1.45
CA ARG A 73 -8.50 2.48 1.47
C ARG A 73 -8.78 1.07 2.00
N LEU A 74 -8.07 0.06 1.51
CA LEU A 74 -8.23 -1.31 1.96
C LEU A 74 -7.91 -1.47 3.44
N ALA A 75 -6.90 -0.77 3.96
CA ALA A 75 -6.54 -0.76 5.38
C ALA A 75 -7.60 -0.14 6.31
N GLN A 76 -8.49 0.70 5.78
CA GLN A 76 -9.64 1.21 6.54
C GLN A 76 -10.70 0.13 6.81
N VAL A 77 -10.85 -0.83 5.88
CA VAL A 77 -11.99 -1.75 5.86
C VAL A 77 -11.63 -3.22 6.06
N ALA A 78 -10.43 -3.66 5.66
CA ALA A 78 -10.02 -5.04 5.71
C ALA A 78 -9.55 -5.49 7.11
N PRO A 79 -9.62 -6.80 7.43
CA PRO A 79 -9.05 -7.33 8.65
C PRO A 79 -7.54 -7.05 8.76
N ALA A 80 -7.07 -6.67 9.95
CA ALA A 80 -5.67 -6.26 10.14
C ALA A 80 -4.64 -7.34 9.76
N HIS A 81 -4.96 -8.63 9.99
CA HIS A 81 -4.09 -9.74 9.60
C HIS A 81 -3.98 -9.91 8.08
N ILE A 82 -5.08 -9.65 7.35
CA ILE A 82 -5.07 -9.62 5.87
C ILE A 82 -4.22 -8.45 5.38
N MET A 83 -4.40 -7.27 5.95
CA MET A 83 -3.59 -6.10 5.59
C MET A 83 -2.11 -6.30 5.87
N THR A 84 -1.78 -6.99 6.95
CA THR A 84 -0.39 -7.34 7.26
C THR A 84 0.22 -8.21 6.15
N LYS A 85 -0.52 -9.19 5.63
CA LYS A 85 -0.10 -10.04 4.50
C LYS A 85 0.14 -9.22 3.23
N ILE A 86 -0.79 -8.33 2.87
CA ILE A 86 -0.67 -7.46 1.68
C ILE A 86 0.49 -6.47 1.82
N LEU A 87 0.65 -5.84 2.99
CA LEU A 87 1.74 -4.89 3.18
C LEU A 87 3.12 -5.57 3.13
N LEU A 88 3.21 -6.84 3.53
CA LEU A 88 4.44 -7.64 3.49
C LEU A 88 4.69 -8.37 2.17
N SER A 89 3.77 -8.30 1.20
CA SER A 89 4.00 -8.95 -0.09
C SER A 89 5.07 -8.23 -0.88
N ASP A 90 5.87 -9.02 -1.58
CA ASP A 90 6.84 -8.60 -2.58
C ASP A 90 6.13 -8.81 -3.92
N ASN A 91 5.51 -7.73 -4.43
CA ASN A 91 4.53 -7.83 -5.50
C ASN A 91 5.19 -8.12 -6.85
N ASP A 92 6.32 -7.49 -7.08
CA ASP A 92 7.10 -7.48 -8.32
C ASP A 92 8.29 -8.46 -8.29
N GLY A 93 8.65 -8.97 -7.11
CA GLY A 93 9.66 -10.01 -6.91
C GLY A 93 11.08 -9.47 -6.80
N ASP A 94 11.27 -8.18 -6.51
CA ASP A 94 12.58 -7.55 -6.33
C ASP A 94 13.18 -7.76 -4.92
N GLY A 95 12.38 -8.34 -4.01
CA GLY A 95 12.75 -8.61 -2.63
C GLY A 95 12.44 -7.48 -1.65
N VAL A 96 11.71 -6.44 -2.08
CA VAL A 96 11.27 -5.31 -1.27
C VAL A 96 9.76 -5.44 -1.00
N PRO A 97 9.33 -5.51 0.27
CA PRO A 97 7.90 -5.56 0.57
C PRO A 97 7.17 -4.27 0.19
N LEU A 98 5.91 -4.39 -0.20
CA LEU A 98 5.04 -3.30 -0.65
C LEU A 98 5.06 -2.07 0.26
N TYR A 99 4.93 -2.25 1.58
CA TYR A 99 4.95 -1.10 2.51
C TYR A 99 6.27 -0.30 2.43
N GLN A 100 7.37 -0.98 2.11
CA GLN A 100 8.68 -0.39 2.00
C GLN A 100 8.86 0.26 0.63
N GLU A 101 8.33 -0.33 -0.44
CA GLU A 101 8.33 0.27 -1.77
C GLU A 101 7.58 1.59 -1.78
N LEU A 102 6.35 1.61 -1.27
CA LEU A 102 5.52 2.80 -1.15
C LEU A 102 6.19 3.90 -0.30
N ARG A 103 7.01 3.52 0.70
CA ARG A 103 7.79 4.46 1.52
C ARG A 103 9.02 4.99 0.78
N LEU A 104 9.67 4.15 -0.01
CA LEU A 104 10.87 4.52 -0.76
C LEU A 104 10.55 5.28 -2.05
N GLY A 105 9.30 5.18 -2.53
CA GLY A 105 8.90 5.69 -3.83
C GLY A 105 9.42 4.83 -4.99
N THR A 106 9.83 3.58 -4.71
CA THR A 106 10.16 2.55 -5.73
C THR A 106 8.87 1.93 -6.26
N LYS A 107 8.90 1.27 -7.41
CA LYS A 107 7.73 0.85 -8.17
C LYS A 107 7.09 -0.41 -7.59
N ALA A 108 5.93 -0.25 -6.93
CA ALA A 108 5.22 -1.30 -6.20
C ALA A 108 4.71 -2.50 -7.02
N THR A 109 4.85 -2.46 -8.35
CA THR A 109 4.34 -3.45 -9.31
C THR A 109 5.31 -3.66 -10.48
N GLU A 110 6.52 -3.11 -10.42
CA GLU A 110 7.54 -3.28 -11.46
C GLU A 110 8.90 -3.48 -10.82
N TYR A 111 9.58 -4.55 -11.23
CA TYR A 111 10.89 -4.91 -10.70
C TYR A 111 11.88 -3.74 -10.67
N ASP A 112 12.30 -3.31 -9.48
CA ASP A 112 13.40 -2.37 -9.30
C ASP A 112 14.76 -3.09 -9.22
N THR A 113 15.76 -2.55 -9.91
CA THR A 113 17.12 -3.07 -9.80
C THR A 113 17.72 -2.76 -8.42
N PRO A 114 18.71 -3.56 -7.95
CA PRO A 114 19.40 -3.26 -6.70
C PRO A 114 19.97 -1.82 -6.61
N SER A 115 20.36 -1.25 -7.75
CA SER A 115 20.86 0.13 -7.85
C SER A 115 19.74 1.17 -7.65
N GLU A 116 18.56 0.95 -8.20
CA GLU A 116 17.38 1.81 -8.01
C GLU A 116 16.92 1.80 -6.56
N ILE A 117 16.83 0.60 -5.96
CA ILE A 117 16.51 0.43 -4.52
C ILE A 117 17.55 1.15 -3.65
N ALA A 118 18.83 1.03 -3.96
CA ALA A 118 19.91 1.69 -3.21
C ALA A 118 19.81 3.22 -3.32
N ALA A 119 19.52 3.75 -4.51
CA ALA A 119 19.34 5.19 -4.73
C ALA A 119 18.12 5.73 -3.96
N ALA A 120 17.00 4.99 -3.97
CA ALA A 120 15.77 5.40 -3.26
C ALA A 120 15.97 5.47 -1.74
N ARG A 121 16.73 4.55 -1.15
CA ARG A 121 17.05 4.55 0.29
C ARG A 121 17.82 5.80 0.75
N GLN A 122 18.56 6.44 -0.14
CA GLN A 122 19.28 7.68 0.16
C GLN A 122 18.37 8.91 0.17
N ARG A 123 17.14 8.82 -0.38
CA ARG A 123 16.23 9.96 -0.56
C ARG A 123 15.23 10.20 0.58
N GLN A 124 15.03 9.24 1.50
CA GLN A 124 14.11 9.30 2.66
C GLN A 124 12.87 10.23 2.49
N TYR A 125 11.82 9.76 1.81
CA TYR A 125 10.52 10.46 1.80
C TYR A 125 9.74 10.21 3.11
N PRO A 126 9.08 11.23 3.69
CA PRO A 126 8.09 11.01 4.75
C PRO A 126 6.88 10.24 4.22
N PHE A 127 6.34 9.34 5.07
CA PHE A 127 5.36 8.30 4.74
C PHE A 127 4.00 8.80 4.22
N PHE A 128 3.70 10.09 4.39
CA PHE A 128 2.54 10.76 3.80
C PHE A 128 3.02 12.16 3.37
N PRO A 129 2.57 12.69 2.23
CA PRO A 129 2.66 14.13 2.02
C PRO A 129 1.86 14.80 3.14
N SER A 130 2.53 15.51 4.04
CA SER A 130 1.83 16.51 4.85
C SER A 130 1.15 17.45 3.87
N ARG A 131 -0.17 17.57 3.93
CA ARG A 131 -0.94 18.59 3.20
C ARG A 131 -0.69 20.01 3.74
N ASP A 132 0.50 20.25 4.28
CA ASP A 132 0.96 21.51 4.86
C ASP A 132 2.08 22.08 3.99
N SER A 133 1.75 22.47 2.76
CA SER A 133 2.55 23.40 1.96
C SER A 133 1.73 23.84 0.74
N ASP A 134 0.61 24.51 0.96
CA ASP A 134 0.17 25.52 0.00
C ASP A 134 0.04 26.86 0.74
N MET A 135 1.16 27.59 0.64
CA MET A 135 1.29 29.03 0.39
C MET A 135 0.40 29.97 1.22
N GLU A 136 0.98 30.48 2.31
CA GLU A 136 1.02 31.95 2.41
C GLU A 136 1.86 32.48 1.25
N LEU A 137 1.25 33.30 0.39
CA LEU A 137 1.76 34.59 -0.11
C LEU A 137 0.67 35.32 -0.91
#